data_AF-A0A8I2YW30-F1
#
_entry.id   AF-A0A8I2YW30-F1
#
_cell.length_a   1.000
_cell.length_b   1.000
_cell.length_c   1.000
_cell.angle_alpha   90.00
_cell.angle_beta   90.00
_cell.angle_gamma   90.00
#
_symmetry.space_group_name_H-M   'P 1'
#
loop_
_entity.id
_entity.type
_entity.pdbx_description
1 polymer ?
#
loop_
_entity_poly.entity_id
_entity_poly.type
_entity_poly.pdbx_seq_one_letter_code
_entity_poly.pdbx_strand_id
1 'polypeptide(L)'
;MFLTRIADRRPTPGFFRIISIYLSKGFRIEKPLSSLISDLTIPPTLATTLLDTEVGEAWIPAVTDFERRLDALRARSRVKAARELADVVEALRIVTATKLRAFFLALLNTIKNSVTTNMQVLQSSGFLKYRSLFGFLKRQAEPVAKEIQDSYISAARTYYETAFRRYIRSLGSLRSRVTEKFESIATVSAEDDGIRVDFERLAYAKLEGPAVILAYQADDKTHKEPLEAILRSLFLVLTDNATAEYSFVASFFFAGPLGPSPFAEEQEIVTPEPHDRKELDDNDSTANSEVRTPVPIPGVGEPQGLDRLAIMDKAERTELSALWKKIFDPALEYTKTFLNSVIESLPPAAPLLTMVRLTEAVTAEVQKRQCSPLETFFFTMRLQLWPVFQKVSFGALRFAQEIVGTTHLFRLQQELNKLVLRHTEQITDPVAKATKQSSIYEVLLQGLIKGTHLTAHPKAQDELNFWTEKEERARRIIIAAGKRRQHAS
;
A
#
# COMPACT_ATOMS: atom_id res chain seq x y z
N MET A 1 22.65 18.75 -31.55
CA MET A 1 23.51 19.95 -31.62
C MET A 1 22.82 21.23 -32.12
N PHE A 2 21.71 21.17 -32.86
CA PHE A 2 20.96 22.39 -33.26
C PHE A 2 19.96 22.90 -32.21
N LEU A 3 19.40 22.01 -31.37
CA LEU A 3 18.41 22.37 -30.34
C LEU A 3 19.01 22.98 -29.06
N THR A 4 20.31 22.79 -28.82
CA THR A 4 21.00 23.35 -27.64
C THR A 4 21.47 24.80 -27.85
N ARG A 5 21.54 25.29 -29.09
CA ARG A 5 21.99 26.66 -29.40
C ARG A 5 20.87 27.72 -29.37
N ILE A 6 19.61 27.31 -29.36
CA ILE A 6 18.46 28.24 -29.29
C ILE A 6 18.05 28.50 -27.84
N ALA A 7 18.21 27.51 -26.94
CA ALA A 7 17.86 27.65 -25.52
C ALA A 7 18.80 28.58 -24.72
N ASP A 8 20.00 28.87 -25.24
CA ASP A 8 21.03 29.66 -24.55
C ASP A 8 21.09 31.13 -25.01
N ARG A 9 20.24 31.52 -25.98
CA ARG A 9 20.06 32.92 -26.34
C ARG A 9 19.01 33.52 -25.42
N ARG A 10 19.45 34.28 -24.40
CA ARG A 10 18.56 35.22 -23.70
C ARG A 10 17.80 36.02 -24.77
N PRO A 11 16.46 36.05 -24.75
CA PRO A 11 15.72 36.85 -25.71
C PRO A 11 16.20 38.30 -25.60
N THR A 12 16.64 38.87 -26.71
CA THR A 12 17.22 40.21 -26.73
C THR A 12 16.11 41.26 -26.58
N PRO A 13 16.38 42.44 -26.00
CA PRO A 13 15.39 43.51 -25.85
C PRO A 13 14.68 43.92 -27.16
N GLY A 14 15.34 43.70 -28.31
CA GLY A 14 14.75 43.92 -29.64
C GLY A 14 13.61 42.96 -29.97
N PHE A 15 13.65 41.73 -29.47
CA PHE A 15 12.60 40.73 -29.66
C PHE A 15 11.28 41.18 -29.01
N PHE A 16 11.35 41.70 -27.77
CA PHE A 16 10.20 42.20 -27.01
C PHE A 16 9.56 43.44 -27.65
N ARG A 17 10.38 44.33 -28.25
CA ARG A 17 9.90 45.52 -28.98
C ARG A 17 9.10 45.16 -30.23
N ILE A 18 9.50 44.12 -30.96
CA ILE A 18 8.79 43.69 -32.18
C ILE A 18 7.38 43.20 -31.84
N ILE A 19 7.23 42.43 -30.75
CA ILE A 19 5.94 41.93 -30.27
C ILE A 19 5.02 43.10 -29.89
N SER A 20 5.52 44.05 -29.08
CA SER A 20 4.73 45.22 -28.67
C SER A 20 4.30 46.09 -29.85
N ILE A 21 5.15 46.25 -30.87
CA ILE A 21 4.86 47.06 -32.06
C ILE A 21 3.80 46.39 -32.95
N TYR A 22 3.87 45.07 -33.15
CA TYR A 22 2.88 44.34 -33.96
C TYR A 22 1.48 44.37 -33.33
N LEU A 23 1.40 44.26 -32.00
CA LEU A 23 0.12 44.26 -31.26
C LEU A 23 -0.57 45.62 -31.23
N SER A 24 0.19 46.72 -31.32
CA SER A 24 -0.36 48.09 -31.30
C SER A 24 -1.10 48.51 -32.59
N LYS A 25 -1.05 47.73 -33.67
CA LYS A 25 -1.63 48.08 -34.98
C LYS A 25 -3.07 47.57 -35.22
N GLY A 26 -3.79 47.13 -34.19
CA GLY A 26 -5.15 46.56 -34.31
C GLY A 26 -6.21 47.56 -34.81
N PHE A 27 -6.87 47.21 -35.90
CA PHE A 27 -7.84 47.99 -36.69
C PHE A 27 -9.14 48.32 -35.93
N ARG A 28 -9.70 49.53 -36.15
CA ARG A 28 -11.11 49.86 -35.90
C ARG A 28 -11.99 49.00 -36.83
N ILE A 29 -13.08 48.34 -36.38
CA ILE A 29 -14.35 47.99 -37.10
C ILE A 29 -15.19 46.89 -36.38
N GLU A 30 -16.54 46.99 -36.51
CA GLU A 30 -17.74 46.12 -36.27
C GLU A 30 -17.73 44.86 -35.36
N LYS A 31 -18.84 44.68 -34.60
CA LYS A 31 -19.01 43.69 -33.50
C LYS A 31 -18.57 42.23 -33.78
N PRO A 32 -18.89 41.57 -34.91
CA PRO A 32 -18.47 40.19 -35.17
C PRO A 32 -16.99 40.06 -35.57
N LEU A 33 -16.46 41.10 -36.23
CA LEU A 33 -15.02 41.23 -36.52
C LEU A 33 -14.24 41.54 -35.25
N SER A 34 -14.83 42.33 -34.34
CA SER A 34 -14.27 42.63 -33.04
C SER A 34 -14.06 41.36 -32.19
N SER A 35 -14.99 40.40 -32.20
CA SER A 35 -14.80 39.13 -31.46
C SER A 35 -13.72 38.25 -32.11
N LEU A 36 -13.69 38.19 -33.43
CA LEU A 36 -12.67 37.43 -34.16
C LEU A 36 -11.26 38.00 -33.92
N ILE A 37 -11.13 39.33 -33.90
CA ILE A 37 -9.88 40.05 -33.64
C ILE A 37 -9.50 39.89 -32.16
N SER A 38 -10.45 39.97 -31.23
CA SER A 38 -10.15 39.74 -29.81
C SER A 38 -9.67 38.33 -29.56
N ASP A 39 -10.13 37.32 -30.31
CA ASP A 39 -9.67 35.93 -30.16
C ASP A 39 -8.29 35.68 -30.77
N LEU A 40 -7.92 36.42 -31.83
CA LEU A 40 -6.68 36.21 -32.58
C LEU A 40 -5.52 37.11 -32.13
N THR A 41 -5.81 38.17 -31.38
CA THR A 41 -4.79 39.08 -30.87
C THR A 41 -4.26 38.60 -29.51
N ILE A 42 -2.97 38.80 -29.26
CA ILE A 42 -2.39 38.62 -27.92
C ILE A 42 -2.45 39.99 -27.23
N PRO A 43 -3.19 40.16 -26.13
CA PRO A 43 -3.21 41.44 -25.43
C PRO A 43 -1.79 41.86 -24.99
N PRO A 44 -1.40 43.14 -25.11
CA PRO A 44 -0.09 43.61 -24.64
C PRO A 44 0.14 43.29 -23.17
N THR A 45 -0.89 43.37 -22.33
CA THR A 45 -0.86 43.01 -20.90
C THR A 45 -0.50 41.55 -20.67
N LEU A 46 -1.02 40.64 -21.51
CA LEU A 46 -0.69 39.22 -21.47
C LEU A 46 0.78 38.98 -21.87
N ALA A 47 1.23 39.64 -22.94
CA ALA A 47 2.63 39.58 -23.36
C ALA A 47 3.57 40.08 -22.26
N THR A 48 3.32 41.27 -21.70
CA THR A 48 4.11 41.84 -20.58
C THR A 48 4.13 40.91 -19.37
N THR A 49 3.02 40.27 -19.02
CA THR A 49 2.99 39.31 -17.91
C THR A 49 3.93 38.13 -18.17
N LEU A 50 3.83 37.48 -19.33
CA LEU A 50 4.66 36.32 -19.66
C LEU A 50 6.13 36.69 -19.88
N LEU A 51 6.40 37.91 -20.32
CA LEU A 51 7.74 38.36 -20.72
C LEU A 51 8.52 38.98 -19.56
N ASP A 52 7.88 39.79 -18.73
CA ASP A 52 8.58 40.66 -17.78
C ASP A 52 8.42 40.22 -16.31
N THR A 53 7.46 39.34 -16.00
CA THR A 53 7.23 38.86 -14.62
C THR A 53 7.84 37.47 -14.36
N GLU A 54 8.03 37.15 -13.08
CA GLU A 54 8.38 35.81 -12.62
C GLU A 54 7.15 34.91 -12.51
N VAL A 55 7.36 33.59 -12.64
CA VAL A 55 6.27 32.60 -12.59
C VAL A 55 5.67 32.56 -11.18
N GLY A 56 4.37 32.80 -11.10
CA GLY A 56 3.60 32.80 -9.85
C GLY A 56 2.11 32.63 -10.11
N GLU A 57 1.25 32.97 -9.15
CA GLU A 57 -0.21 32.74 -9.28
C GLU A 57 -0.83 33.43 -10.49
N ALA A 58 -0.39 34.65 -10.81
CA ALA A 58 -0.88 35.41 -11.96
C ALA A 58 -0.62 34.70 -13.30
N TRP A 59 0.35 33.78 -13.36
CA TRP A 59 0.63 32.99 -14.56
C TRP A 59 -0.42 31.94 -14.85
N ILE A 60 -1.18 31.47 -13.85
CA ILE A 60 -2.22 30.45 -14.04
C ILE A 60 -3.26 30.93 -15.06
N PRO A 61 -4.00 32.02 -14.83
CA PRO A 61 -4.98 32.51 -15.81
C PRO A 61 -4.31 33.03 -17.10
N ALA A 62 -3.12 33.63 -17.00
CA ALA A 62 -2.40 34.15 -18.16
C ALA A 62 -2.01 33.04 -19.15
N VAL A 63 -1.43 31.94 -18.68
CA VAL A 63 -1.03 30.81 -19.52
C VAL A 63 -2.24 30.09 -20.09
N THR A 64 -3.34 29.98 -19.33
CA THR A 64 -4.61 29.43 -19.85
C THR A 64 -5.18 30.30 -20.99
N ASP A 65 -5.18 31.63 -20.83
CA ASP A 65 -5.63 32.54 -21.88
C ASP A 65 -4.70 32.50 -23.11
N PHE A 66 -3.39 32.47 -22.88
CA PHE A 66 -2.40 32.33 -23.94
C PHE A 66 -2.57 31.03 -24.73
N GLU A 67 -2.80 29.90 -24.05
CA GLU A 67 -3.02 28.60 -24.69
C GLU A 67 -4.26 28.60 -25.59
N ARG A 68 -5.37 29.16 -25.09
CA ARG A 68 -6.61 29.30 -25.87
C ARG A 68 -6.37 30.07 -27.18
N ARG A 69 -5.64 31.19 -27.09
CA ARG A 69 -5.30 32.04 -28.25
C ARG A 69 -4.33 31.35 -29.21
N LEU A 70 -3.35 30.63 -28.67
CA LEU A 70 -2.40 29.82 -29.43
C LEU A 70 -3.13 28.76 -30.27
N ASP A 71 -4.07 28.04 -29.66
CA ASP A 71 -4.86 27.01 -30.34
C ASP A 71 -5.80 27.62 -31.39
N ALA A 72 -6.43 28.76 -31.08
CA ALA A 72 -7.27 29.50 -32.04
C ALA A 72 -6.48 29.97 -33.28
N LEU A 73 -5.26 30.47 -33.07
CA LEU A 73 -4.36 30.89 -34.16
C LEU A 73 -3.91 29.71 -35.02
N ARG A 74 -3.59 28.56 -34.40
CA ARG A 74 -3.22 27.33 -35.12
C ARG A 74 -4.38 26.78 -35.95
N ALA A 75 -5.59 26.75 -35.40
CA ALA A 75 -6.80 26.32 -36.10
C ALA A 75 -7.08 27.20 -37.34
N ARG A 76 -6.68 28.47 -37.31
CA ARG A 76 -6.90 29.46 -38.38
C ARG A 76 -5.64 29.79 -39.18
N SER A 77 -4.67 28.88 -39.24
CA SER A 77 -3.38 29.05 -39.95
C SER A 77 -3.47 29.43 -41.44
N ARG A 78 -4.64 29.25 -42.08
CA ARG A 78 -4.87 29.68 -43.48
C ARG A 78 -5.02 31.21 -43.62
N VAL A 79 -5.44 31.90 -42.56
CA VAL A 79 -5.65 33.35 -42.54
C VAL A 79 -4.31 34.09 -42.58
N LYS A 80 -4.19 35.12 -43.42
CA LYS A 80 -2.95 35.92 -43.56
C LYS A 80 -2.49 36.51 -42.21
N ALA A 81 -3.40 37.10 -41.45
CA ALA A 81 -3.11 37.66 -40.13
C ALA A 81 -2.59 36.59 -39.13
N ALA A 82 -3.15 35.37 -39.16
CA ALA A 82 -2.68 34.28 -38.32
C ALA A 82 -1.28 33.81 -38.70
N ARG A 83 -0.94 33.80 -40.01
CA ARG A 83 0.44 33.49 -40.47
C ARG A 83 1.44 34.56 -40.08
N GLU A 84 1.08 35.83 -40.18
CA GLU A 84 1.96 36.94 -39.77
C GLU A 84 2.25 36.92 -38.26
N LEU A 85 1.31 36.43 -37.45
CA LEU A 85 1.48 36.28 -36.00
C LEU A 85 2.13 34.96 -35.59
N ALA A 86 2.22 33.96 -36.48
CA ALA A 86 2.65 32.61 -36.14
C ALA A 86 4.05 32.58 -35.50
N ASP A 87 5.03 33.25 -36.11
CA ASP A 87 6.40 33.29 -35.60
C ASP A 87 6.50 33.97 -34.24
N VAL A 88 5.72 35.04 -34.03
CA VAL A 88 5.67 35.79 -32.77
C VAL A 88 5.08 34.94 -31.65
N VAL A 89 3.95 34.27 -31.93
CA VAL A 89 3.24 33.44 -30.95
C VAL A 89 4.07 32.20 -30.61
N GLU A 90 4.72 31.60 -31.60
CA GLU A 90 5.61 30.45 -31.40
C GLU A 90 6.83 30.81 -30.55
N ALA A 91 7.41 32.00 -30.75
CA ALA A 91 8.48 32.46 -29.89
C ALA A 91 8.00 32.77 -28.46
N LEU A 92 6.81 33.34 -28.29
CA LEU A 92 6.22 33.54 -26.96
C LEU A 92 5.95 32.21 -26.26
N ARG A 93 5.52 31.17 -27.00
CA ARG A 93 5.39 29.79 -26.50
C ARG A 93 6.73 29.25 -25.99
N ILE A 94 7.81 29.44 -26.76
CA ILE A 94 9.16 29.01 -26.36
C ILE A 94 9.58 29.72 -25.07
N VAL A 95 9.47 31.05 -25.00
CA VAL A 95 9.85 31.83 -23.80
C VAL A 95 9.03 31.40 -22.58
N THR A 96 7.71 31.23 -22.74
CA THR A 96 6.81 30.74 -21.69
C THR A 96 7.26 29.37 -21.19
N ALA A 97 7.52 28.43 -22.10
CA ALA A 97 7.98 27.09 -21.75
C ALA A 97 9.35 27.10 -21.04
N THR A 98 10.28 27.96 -21.46
CA THR A 98 11.60 28.12 -20.81
C THR A 98 11.46 28.63 -19.37
N LYS A 99 10.60 29.62 -19.14
CA LYS A 99 10.35 30.15 -17.78
C LYS A 99 9.66 29.13 -16.87
N LEU A 100 8.64 28.43 -17.38
CA LEU A 100 7.96 27.37 -16.63
C LEU A 100 8.92 26.22 -16.30
N ARG A 101 9.81 25.85 -17.23
CA ARG A 101 10.88 24.88 -16.98
C ARG A 101 11.76 25.30 -15.80
N ALA A 102 12.28 26.53 -15.83
CA ALA A 102 13.13 27.04 -14.75
C ALA A 102 12.38 27.03 -13.39
N PHE A 103 11.11 27.43 -13.39
CA PHE A 103 10.25 27.41 -12.21
C PHE A 103 10.08 26.00 -11.61
N PHE A 104 9.66 25.01 -12.41
CA PHE A 104 9.48 23.65 -11.90
C PHE A 104 10.80 23.01 -11.47
N LEU A 105 11.90 23.24 -12.21
CA LEU A 105 13.22 22.74 -11.79
C LEU A 105 13.69 23.36 -10.48
N ALA A 106 13.37 24.63 -10.21
CA ALA A 106 13.66 25.27 -8.94
C ALA A 106 12.87 24.62 -7.78
N LEU A 107 11.59 24.29 -7.98
CA LEU A 107 10.79 23.52 -7.01
C LEU A 107 11.37 22.12 -6.76
N LEU A 108 11.99 21.49 -7.75
CA LEU A 108 12.64 20.19 -7.56
C LEU A 108 13.94 20.28 -6.76
N ASN A 109 14.66 21.41 -6.84
CA ASN A 109 15.89 21.60 -6.08
C ASN A 109 15.64 21.62 -4.57
N THR A 110 14.46 22.05 -4.10
CA THR A 110 14.12 22.00 -2.67
C THR A 110 13.94 20.57 -2.15
N ILE A 111 13.55 19.63 -3.02
CA ILE A 111 13.50 18.19 -2.72
C ILE A 111 14.91 17.62 -2.69
N LYS A 112 15.73 17.94 -3.70
CA LYS A 112 17.08 17.38 -3.86
C LYS A 112 18.03 17.83 -2.73
N ASN A 113 17.91 19.08 -2.29
CA ASN A 113 18.87 19.69 -1.38
C ASN A 113 18.58 19.42 0.10
N SER A 114 17.41 18.90 0.45
CA SER A 114 17.00 18.72 1.84
C SER A 114 16.23 17.41 2.04
N VAL A 115 16.85 16.51 2.80
CA VAL A 115 16.26 15.23 3.22
C VAL A 115 15.18 15.42 4.30
N THR A 116 15.13 16.60 4.93
CA THR A 116 14.14 16.95 5.97
C THR A 116 12.93 17.70 5.41
N THR A 117 12.91 17.99 4.10
CA THR A 117 11.77 18.65 3.46
C THR A 117 10.55 17.74 3.56
N ASN A 118 9.43 18.25 4.08
CA ASN A 118 8.17 17.52 4.03
C ASN A 118 7.67 17.46 2.57
N MET A 119 7.91 16.32 1.92
CA MET A 119 7.52 16.06 0.53
C MET A 119 6.04 16.33 0.28
N GLN A 120 5.15 15.92 1.18
CA GLN A 120 3.70 16.07 1.01
C GLN A 120 3.26 17.54 1.03
N VAL A 121 3.87 18.35 1.90
CA VAL A 121 3.61 19.80 1.93
C VAL A 121 4.05 20.43 0.61
N LEU A 122 5.25 20.11 0.13
CA LEU A 122 5.74 20.65 -1.14
C LEU A 122 4.89 20.21 -2.33
N GLN A 123 4.44 18.95 -2.36
CA GLN A 123 3.54 18.43 -3.38
C GLN A 123 2.20 19.17 -3.40
N SER A 124 1.58 19.34 -2.23
CA SER A 124 0.27 19.99 -2.10
C SER A 124 0.32 21.50 -2.37
N SER A 125 1.24 22.23 -1.73
CA SER A 125 1.31 23.69 -1.85
C SER A 125 2.13 24.18 -3.05
N GLY A 126 3.10 23.38 -3.50
CA GLY A 126 4.07 23.77 -4.53
C GLY A 126 3.79 23.20 -5.92
N PHE A 127 3.34 21.95 -6.04
CA PHE A 127 3.11 21.33 -7.36
C PHE A 127 1.64 21.41 -7.78
N LEU A 128 0.72 20.88 -6.96
CA LEU A 128 -0.70 20.77 -7.33
C LEU A 128 -1.32 22.13 -7.67
N LYS A 129 -0.91 23.20 -6.97
CA LYS A 129 -1.34 24.58 -7.25
C LYS A 129 -1.04 25.04 -8.68
N TYR A 130 0.10 24.64 -9.23
CA TYR A 130 0.57 25.04 -10.57
C TYR A 130 0.36 23.93 -11.60
N ARG A 131 -0.52 22.96 -11.32
CA ARG A 131 -0.84 21.83 -12.22
C ARG A 131 -1.25 22.30 -13.62
N SER A 132 -2.02 23.38 -13.72
CA SER A 132 -2.45 23.96 -15.01
C SER A 132 -1.27 24.34 -15.91
N LEU A 133 -0.21 24.91 -15.32
CA LEU A 133 1.00 25.31 -16.01
C LEU A 133 1.77 24.08 -16.53
N PHE A 134 1.80 23.00 -15.77
CA PHE A 134 2.34 21.73 -16.25
C PHE A 134 1.48 21.13 -17.37
N GLY A 135 0.15 21.25 -17.28
CA GLY A 135 -0.79 20.86 -18.34
C GLY A 135 -0.51 21.57 -19.67
N PHE A 136 -0.25 22.89 -19.63
CA PHE A 136 0.21 23.65 -20.79
C PHE A 136 1.52 23.09 -21.36
N LEU A 137 2.52 22.79 -20.51
CA LEU A 137 3.77 22.19 -20.98
C LEU A 137 3.54 20.83 -21.65
N LYS A 138 2.67 19.99 -21.10
CA LYS A 138 2.38 18.66 -21.67
C LYS A 138 1.80 18.77 -23.09
N ARG A 139 0.90 19.74 -23.33
CA ARG A 139 0.25 19.94 -24.64
C ARG A 139 1.11 20.72 -25.62
N GLN A 140 1.79 21.77 -25.15
CA GLN A 140 2.45 22.75 -26.00
C GLN A 140 3.97 22.60 -26.07
N ALA A 141 4.59 21.86 -25.15
CA ALA A 141 6.04 21.68 -25.04
C ALA A 141 6.41 20.31 -24.43
N GLU A 142 5.90 19.22 -25.01
CA GLU A 142 6.05 17.85 -24.50
C GLU A 142 7.49 17.48 -24.07
N PRO A 143 8.57 17.84 -24.82
CA PRO A 143 9.94 17.52 -24.39
C PRO A 143 10.32 18.15 -23.04
N VAL A 144 9.82 19.36 -22.77
CA VAL A 144 10.05 20.08 -21.51
C VAL A 144 9.27 19.44 -20.37
N ALA A 145 8.01 19.07 -20.62
CA ALA A 145 7.17 18.38 -19.65
C ALA A 145 7.80 17.03 -19.23
N LYS A 146 8.30 16.27 -20.20
CA LYS A 146 9.00 15.01 -19.97
C LYS A 146 10.27 15.19 -19.15
N GLU A 147 11.07 16.22 -19.45
CA GLU A 147 12.26 16.54 -18.66
C GLU A 147 11.94 16.82 -17.19
N ILE A 148 10.87 17.59 -16.92
CA ILE A 148 10.42 17.90 -15.57
C ILE A 148 9.93 16.63 -14.86
N GLN A 149 9.16 15.78 -15.54
CA GLN A 149 8.68 14.50 -15.00
C GLN A 149 9.85 13.57 -14.63
N ASP A 150 10.82 13.39 -15.54
CA ASP A 150 11.99 12.55 -15.28
C ASP A 150 12.85 13.13 -14.14
N SER A 151 13.00 14.45 -14.09
CA SER A 151 13.70 15.15 -13.01
C SER A 151 13.01 14.98 -11.66
N TYR A 152 11.67 15.02 -11.64
CA TYR A 152 10.86 14.76 -10.45
C TYR A 152 11.05 13.32 -9.97
N ILE A 153 10.91 12.33 -10.87
CA ILE A 153 11.06 10.91 -10.55
C ILE A 153 12.44 10.65 -9.94
N SER A 154 13.50 11.22 -10.52
CA SER A 154 14.86 11.10 -9.98
C SER A 154 15.01 11.73 -8.59
N ALA A 155 14.43 12.91 -8.37
CA ALA A 155 14.47 13.59 -7.08
C ALA A 155 13.69 12.81 -6.00
N ALA A 156 12.46 12.41 -6.30
CA ALA A 156 11.60 11.64 -5.41
C ALA A 156 12.22 10.28 -5.07
N ARG A 157 12.79 9.57 -6.05
CA ARG A 157 13.51 8.30 -5.84
C ARG A 157 14.63 8.50 -4.82
N THR A 158 15.48 9.50 -5.03
CA THR A 158 16.63 9.78 -4.15
C THR A 158 16.17 10.14 -2.73
N TYR A 159 15.11 10.96 -2.62
CA TYR A 159 14.51 11.36 -1.36
C TYR A 159 14.01 10.14 -0.56
N TYR A 160 13.14 9.32 -1.16
CA TYR A 160 12.57 8.16 -0.48
C TYR A 160 13.62 7.09 -0.20
N GLU A 161 14.51 6.80 -1.16
CA GLU A 161 15.58 5.83 -0.96
C GLU A 161 16.46 6.22 0.25
N THR A 162 16.87 7.48 0.33
CA THR A 162 17.72 7.97 1.42
C THR A 162 16.99 7.89 2.76
N ALA A 163 15.72 8.29 2.81
CA ALA A 163 14.90 8.24 4.01
C ALA A 163 14.67 6.81 4.51
N PHE A 164 14.20 5.90 3.64
CA PHE A 164 13.94 4.51 4.01
C PHE A 164 15.22 3.77 4.39
N ARG A 165 16.32 3.97 3.65
CA ARG A 165 17.61 3.36 3.99
C ARG A 165 18.09 3.80 5.38
N ARG A 166 17.92 5.08 5.74
CA ARG A 166 18.28 5.58 7.08
C ARG A 166 17.37 4.98 8.15
N TYR A 167 16.06 5.03 7.92
CA TYR A 167 15.06 4.55 8.89
C TYR A 167 15.20 3.04 9.17
N ILE A 168 15.35 2.23 8.12
CA ILE A 168 15.57 0.77 8.23
C ILE A 168 16.85 0.45 9.01
N ARG A 169 17.92 1.26 8.87
CA ARG A 169 19.13 1.09 9.69
C ARG A 169 18.87 1.33 11.17
N SER A 170 18.15 2.39 11.53
CA SER A 170 17.78 2.66 12.93
C SER A 170 16.89 1.54 13.49
N LEU A 171 15.92 1.06 12.72
CA LEU A 171 15.09 -0.11 13.09
C LEU A 171 15.93 -1.40 13.23
N GLY A 172 16.92 -1.62 12.37
CA GLY A 172 17.84 -2.74 12.47
C GLY A 172 18.72 -2.70 13.72
N SER A 173 19.15 -1.50 14.13
CA SER A 173 19.86 -1.28 15.41
C SER A 173 18.94 -1.53 16.61
N LEU A 174 17.65 -1.18 16.52
CA LEU A 174 16.67 -1.52 17.56
C LEU A 174 16.48 -3.03 17.66
N ARG A 175 16.34 -3.71 16.53
CA ARG A 175 16.19 -5.15 16.46
C ARG A 175 17.35 -5.92 17.12
N SER A 176 18.60 -5.50 16.93
CA SER A 176 19.75 -6.20 17.51
C SER A 176 19.78 -6.19 19.04
N ARG A 177 19.00 -5.31 19.67
CA ARG A 177 18.84 -5.22 21.13
C ARG A 177 17.67 -6.06 21.67
N VAL A 178 16.83 -6.60 20.79
CA VAL A 178 15.68 -7.43 21.16
C VAL A 178 16.16 -8.88 21.27
N THR A 179 16.13 -9.44 22.47
CA THR A 179 16.31 -10.88 22.71
C THR A 179 14.96 -11.47 23.08
N GLU A 180 14.23 -12.01 22.10
CA GLU A 180 13.01 -12.74 22.40
C GLU A 180 13.37 -14.13 22.95
N LYS A 181 13.01 -14.39 24.22
CA LYS A 181 13.08 -15.75 24.78
C LYS A 181 11.94 -16.56 24.18
N PHE A 182 12.20 -17.83 23.87
CA PHE A 182 11.19 -18.74 23.34
C PHE A 182 10.04 -18.85 24.37
N GLU A 183 8.87 -18.34 24.04
CA GLU A 183 7.68 -18.43 24.89
C GLU A 183 6.70 -19.42 24.26
N SER A 184 6.22 -20.37 25.06
CA SER A 184 5.20 -21.31 24.64
C SER A 184 3.97 -20.53 24.19
N ILE A 185 3.42 -20.87 23.01
CA ILE A 185 2.24 -20.23 22.38
C ILE A 185 1.04 -20.18 23.36
N ALA A 186 1.03 -21.07 24.35
CA ALA A 186 0.24 -20.94 25.57
C ALA A 186 1.11 -21.35 26.77
N THR A 187 1.35 -20.44 27.70
CA THR A 187 1.75 -20.80 29.07
C THR A 187 0.49 -21.14 29.85
N VAL A 188 0.19 -22.44 29.95
CA VAL A 188 -0.78 -22.93 30.93
C VAL A 188 -0.08 -22.86 32.29
N SER A 189 -0.19 -21.73 32.99
CA SER A 189 0.23 -21.67 34.40
C SER A 189 -0.76 -22.49 35.22
N ALA A 190 -0.24 -23.37 36.08
CA ALA A 190 -1.03 -24.27 36.90
C ALA A 190 -1.88 -23.56 37.99
N GLU A 191 -1.84 -22.23 38.05
CA GLU A 191 -2.43 -21.42 39.11
C GLU A 191 -3.55 -20.48 38.61
N ASP A 192 -3.76 -20.36 37.30
CA ASP A 192 -4.76 -19.43 36.72
C ASP A 192 -5.40 -20.08 35.49
N ASP A 193 -6.72 -20.34 35.54
CA ASP A 193 -7.50 -21.13 34.58
C ASP A 193 -7.77 -20.39 33.25
N GLY A 194 -6.76 -19.67 32.73
CA GLY A 194 -6.87 -18.81 31.57
C GLY A 194 -5.64 -18.84 30.66
N ILE A 195 -5.87 -18.95 29.35
CA ILE A 195 -4.85 -18.66 28.33
C ILE A 195 -4.49 -17.18 28.48
N ARG A 196 -3.30 -16.86 29.01
CA ARG A 196 -2.78 -15.48 29.01
C ARG A 196 -2.39 -15.09 27.58
N VAL A 197 -3.37 -14.60 26.82
CA VAL A 197 -3.13 -13.93 25.54
C VAL A 197 -2.62 -12.52 25.85
N ASP A 198 -1.42 -12.19 25.40
CA ASP A 198 -0.90 -10.82 25.50
C ASP A 198 -1.64 -9.92 24.49
N PHE A 199 -2.77 -9.36 24.94
CA PHE A 199 -3.62 -8.48 24.14
C PHE A 199 -2.90 -7.20 23.71
N GLU A 200 -1.88 -6.74 24.45
CA GLU A 200 -1.08 -5.56 24.09
C GLU A 200 -0.22 -5.85 22.87
N ARG A 201 0.41 -7.04 22.81
CA ARG A 201 1.17 -7.46 21.63
C ARG A 201 0.30 -7.68 20.39
N LEU A 202 -0.92 -8.19 20.58
CA LEU A 202 -1.88 -8.32 19.47
C LEU A 202 -2.33 -6.98 18.88
N ALA A 203 -2.20 -5.87 19.62
CA ALA A 203 -2.55 -4.54 19.11
C ALA A 203 -1.66 -4.15 17.92
N TYR A 204 -0.42 -4.65 17.85
CA TYR A 204 0.49 -4.39 16.73
C TYR A 204 -0.02 -4.96 15.38
N ALA A 205 -0.96 -5.91 15.38
CA ALA A 205 -1.57 -6.44 14.17
C ALA A 205 -2.63 -5.52 13.53
N LYS A 206 -3.12 -4.49 14.23
CA LYS A 206 -4.24 -3.64 13.78
C LYS A 206 -3.75 -2.27 13.34
N LEU A 207 -4.31 -1.66 12.30
CA LEU A 207 -3.88 -0.31 11.89
C LEU A 207 -4.03 0.74 13.00
N GLU A 208 -5.14 0.70 13.77
CA GLU A 208 -5.39 1.58 14.93
C GLU A 208 -4.70 1.11 16.23
N GLY A 209 -3.59 0.40 16.11
CA GLY A 209 -2.75 -0.02 17.23
C GLY A 209 -1.72 1.02 17.66
N PRO A 210 -0.65 0.58 18.36
CA PRO A 210 0.41 1.46 18.84
C PRO A 210 1.06 2.29 17.73
N ALA A 211 1.59 3.45 18.12
CA ALA A 211 2.22 4.40 17.21
C ALA A 211 3.48 3.84 16.55
N VAL A 212 3.86 4.45 15.42
CA VAL A 212 5.10 4.14 14.70
C VAL A 212 6.31 4.57 15.53
N ILE A 213 7.33 3.72 15.56
CA ILE A 213 8.64 4.04 16.18
C ILE A 213 9.32 5.14 15.37
N LEU A 214 9.58 6.28 15.99
CA LEU A 214 10.28 7.38 15.35
C LEU A 214 11.79 7.12 15.33
N ALA A 215 12.47 7.62 14.30
CA ALA A 215 13.90 7.34 14.11
C ALA A 215 14.76 7.74 15.33
N TYR A 216 14.44 8.86 16.00
CA TYR A 216 15.17 9.29 17.20
C TYR A 216 14.92 8.36 18.40
N GLN A 217 13.74 7.74 18.50
CA GLN A 217 13.43 6.75 19.55
C GLN A 217 14.22 5.47 19.29
N ALA A 218 14.29 5.05 18.02
CA ALA A 218 15.13 3.92 17.64
C ALA A 218 16.62 4.18 17.87
N ASP A 219 17.10 5.42 17.84
CA ASP A 219 18.51 5.74 18.12
C ASP A 219 18.85 5.78 19.63
N ASP A 220 17.84 5.90 20.52
CA ASP A 220 18.04 5.82 21.97
C ASP A 220 18.38 4.38 22.39
N LYS A 221 19.56 4.19 23.01
CA LYS A 221 20.07 2.88 23.45
C LYS A 221 19.19 2.19 24.50
N THR A 222 18.45 2.95 25.29
CA THR A 222 17.59 2.43 26.36
C THR A 222 16.24 1.95 25.85
N HIS A 223 15.81 2.47 24.69
CA HIS A 223 14.55 2.11 24.07
C HIS A 223 14.61 0.69 23.50
N LYS A 224 13.53 -0.08 23.75
CA LYS A 224 13.35 -1.45 23.30
C LYS A 224 11.89 -1.64 22.91
N GLU A 225 11.68 -2.32 21.79
CA GLU A 225 10.36 -2.62 21.26
C GLU A 225 10.34 -4.06 20.72
N PRO A 226 9.20 -4.76 20.75
CA PRO A 226 9.11 -6.12 20.24
C PRO A 226 9.24 -6.17 18.71
N LEU A 227 9.53 -7.35 18.15
CA LEU A 227 9.81 -7.49 16.71
C LEU A 227 8.64 -7.05 15.83
N GLU A 228 7.40 -7.35 16.23
CA GLU A 228 6.20 -6.94 15.51
C GLU A 228 6.00 -5.41 15.49
N ALA A 229 6.44 -4.69 16.52
CA ALA A 229 6.37 -3.23 16.57
C ALA A 229 7.34 -2.59 15.56
N ILE A 230 8.52 -3.19 15.41
CA ILE A 230 9.52 -2.79 14.41
C ILE A 230 8.98 -2.97 12.99
N LEU A 231 8.44 -4.16 12.69
CA LEU A 231 7.91 -4.43 11.35
C LEU A 231 6.66 -3.58 11.05
N ARG A 232 5.77 -3.42 12.03
CA ARG A 232 4.63 -2.50 11.96
C ARG A 232 5.06 -1.10 11.57
N SER A 233 6.04 -0.57 12.30
CA SER A 233 6.51 0.79 12.09
C SER A 233 7.08 0.97 10.67
N LEU A 234 7.77 -0.03 10.14
CA LEU A 234 8.23 -0.01 8.75
C LEU A 234 7.07 -0.06 7.75
N PHE A 235 6.11 -0.97 7.93
CA PHE A 235 5.00 -1.16 6.99
C PHE A 235 4.02 0.01 6.96
N LEU A 236 3.74 0.64 8.10
CA LEU A 236 2.87 1.82 8.15
C LEU A 236 3.54 3.03 7.47
N VAL A 237 4.81 3.30 7.79
CA VAL A 237 5.56 4.39 7.13
C VAL A 237 5.67 4.16 5.63
N LEU A 238 5.92 2.91 5.21
CA LEU A 238 5.92 2.56 3.79
C LEU A 238 4.55 2.84 3.17
N THR A 239 3.48 2.37 3.79
CA THR A 239 2.10 2.53 3.28
C THR A 239 1.73 3.99 3.09
N ASP A 240 1.94 4.83 4.10
CA ASP A 240 1.56 6.23 4.04
C ASP A 240 2.34 7.00 2.96
N ASN A 241 3.65 6.79 2.88
CA ASN A 241 4.48 7.49 1.89
C ASN A 241 4.24 6.97 0.47
N ALA A 242 4.16 5.65 0.29
CA ALA A 242 3.94 5.02 -1.01
C ALA A 242 2.59 5.41 -1.62
N THR A 243 1.51 5.37 -0.82
CA THR A 243 0.16 5.68 -1.28
C THR A 243 -0.04 7.16 -1.53
N ALA A 244 0.55 8.03 -0.68
CA ALA A 244 0.56 9.47 -0.92
C ALA A 244 1.28 9.82 -2.24
N GLU A 245 2.43 9.22 -2.51
CA GLU A 245 3.15 9.44 -3.77
C GLU A 245 2.35 8.95 -4.98
N TYR A 246 1.74 7.76 -4.89
CA TYR A 246 0.94 7.20 -5.98
C TYR A 246 -0.24 8.13 -6.35
N SER A 247 -0.94 8.61 -5.31
CA SER A 247 -2.02 9.59 -5.42
C SER A 247 -1.55 10.92 -6.01
N PHE A 248 -0.39 11.42 -5.58
CA PHE A 248 0.20 12.64 -6.13
C PHE A 248 0.57 12.50 -7.61
N VAL A 249 1.28 11.43 -7.99
CA VAL A 249 1.70 11.20 -9.39
C VAL A 249 0.48 11.10 -10.30
N ALA A 250 -0.57 10.40 -9.86
CA ALA A 250 -1.85 10.33 -10.57
C ALA A 250 -2.47 11.72 -10.74
N SER A 251 -2.52 12.52 -9.67
CA SER A 251 -3.15 13.83 -9.67
C SER A 251 -2.38 14.85 -10.51
N PHE A 252 -1.04 14.82 -10.48
CA PHE A 252 -0.23 15.84 -11.13
C PHE A 252 0.08 15.51 -12.61
N PHE A 253 0.55 14.29 -12.90
CA PHE A 253 1.03 13.93 -14.24
C PHE A 253 -0.06 13.37 -15.17
N PHE A 254 -1.14 12.83 -14.61
CA PHE A 254 -2.20 12.17 -15.39
C PHE A 254 -3.49 12.97 -15.48
N ALA A 255 -3.72 14.03 -14.72
CA ALA A 255 -5.01 14.70 -14.79
C ALA A 255 -5.25 15.44 -16.12
N GLY A 256 -6.50 15.40 -16.59
CA GLY A 256 -6.94 15.79 -17.93
C GLY A 256 -6.78 17.29 -18.25
N PRO A 257 -7.14 17.72 -19.47
CA PRO A 257 -7.18 19.13 -19.81
C PRO A 257 -8.19 19.86 -18.91
N LEU A 258 -7.76 20.96 -18.31
CA LEU A 258 -8.65 21.84 -17.55
C LEU A 258 -9.76 22.32 -18.49
N GLY A 259 -11.01 22.03 -18.13
CA GLY A 259 -12.15 22.73 -18.72
C GLY A 259 -12.01 24.25 -18.48
N PRO A 260 -12.70 25.08 -19.28
CA PRO A 260 -12.65 26.52 -19.10
C PRO A 260 -13.03 26.90 -17.67
N SER A 261 -12.28 27.85 -17.11
CA SER A 261 -12.49 28.42 -15.78
C SER A 261 -13.96 28.87 -15.59
N PRO A 262 -14.60 28.60 -14.44
CA PRO A 262 -15.98 29.01 -14.16
C PRO A 262 -16.19 30.54 -14.11
N PHE A 263 -15.13 31.34 -14.29
CA PHE A 263 -15.20 32.80 -14.36
C PHE A 263 -15.50 33.37 -15.76
N ALA A 264 -15.88 32.53 -16.74
CA ALA A 264 -16.06 32.97 -18.13
C ALA A 264 -17.52 33.01 -18.64
N GLU A 265 -18.53 32.70 -17.83
CA GLU A 265 -19.92 32.66 -18.28
C GLU A 265 -20.81 33.65 -17.52
N GLU A 266 -20.70 34.94 -17.88
CA GLU A 266 -21.78 35.92 -17.71
C GLU A 266 -21.91 36.73 -19.00
N GLN A 267 -22.34 36.09 -20.08
CA GLN A 267 -23.06 36.76 -21.17
C GLN A 267 -24.15 35.83 -21.69
N GLU A 268 -25.33 35.92 -21.08
CA GLU A 268 -26.58 35.36 -21.58
C GLU A 268 -26.83 35.82 -23.02
N ILE A 269 -27.01 34.87 -23.94
CA ILE A 269 -27.69 35.13 -25.21
C ILE A 269 -28.99 34.34 -25.17
N VAL A 270 -30.07 35.03 -24.79
CA VAL A 270 -31.44 34.54 -24.92
C VAL A 270 -31.84 34.65 -26.39
N THR A 271 -32.18 33.53 -27.02
CA THR A 271 -32.94 33.49 -28.28
C THR A 271 -34.19 32.64 -28.09
N PRO A 272 -35.39 33.13 -28.47
CA PRO A 272 -36.67 32.45 -28.20
C PRO A 272 -36.99 31.41 -29.27
N GLU A 273 -37.50 30.25 -28.85
CA GLU A 273 -38.09 29.24 -29.74
C GLU A 273 -39.51 29.61 -30.20
N PRO A 274 -39.91 29.21 -31.41
CA PRO A 274 -41.32 29.04 -31.75
C PRO A 274 -41.75 27.56 -31.65
N HIS A 275 -42.80 27.35 -30.87
CA HIS A 275 -43.65 26.16 -30.90
C HIS A 275 -44.17 25.88 -32.34
N ASP A 276 -44.25 24.61 -32.76
CA ASP A 276 -45.48 23.79 -32.72
C ASP A 276 -45.45 22.56 -33.68
N ARG A 277 -46.16 21.49 -33.24
CA ARG A 277 -46.82 20.39 -34.01
C ARG A 277 -46.12 19.04 -34.32
N LYS A 278 -46.59 18.04 -33.54
CA LYS A 278 -47.33 16.80 -33.89
C LYS A 278 -46.64 15.62 -34.61
N GLU A 279 -46.55 14.52 -33.85
CA GLU A 279 -47.05 13.14 -34.09
C GLU A 279 -46.83 12.47 -35.47
N LEU A 280 -46.06 11.37 -35.51
CA LEU A 280 -46.57 9.99 -35.73
C LEU A 280 -45.44 8.95 -35.96
N ASP A 281 -45.71 7.79 -35.36
CA ASP A 281 -45.41 6.41 -35.76
C ASP A 281 -44.04 5.72 -35.57
N ASP A 282 -44.23 4.47 -35.10
CA ASP A 282 -43.30 3.45 -34.65
C ASP A 282 -42.46 2.81 -35.76
N ASN A 283 -41.38 2.17 -35.28
CA ASN A 283 -40.75 0.96 -35.80
C ASN A 283 -39.58 1.16 -36.78
N ASP A 284 -38.34 1.21 -36.27
CA ASP A 284 -37.31 0.25 -36.70
C ASP A 284 -36.12 0.19 -35.70
N SER A 285 -35.53 -0.99 -35.64
CA SER A 285 -34.45 -1.38 -34.75
C SER A 285 -33.11 -0.76 -35.17
N THR A 286 -32.24 -0.41 -34.23
CA THR A 286 -30.81 -0.78 -34.31
C THR A 286 -30.09 -0.54 -32.98
N ALA A 287 -29.42 -1.59 -32.52
CA ALA A 287 -28.46 -1.55 -31.43
C ALA A 287 -27.29 -0.63 -31.79
N ASN A 288 -26.91 0.29 -30.89
CA ASN A 288 -25.56 0.81 -30.81
C ASN A 288 -25.24 1.33 -29.41
N SER A 289 -24.13 0.81 -28.87
CA SER A 289 -23.42 1.16 -27.64
C SER A 289 -23.68 2.55 -27.05
N GLU A 290 -24.27 2.59 -25.86
CA GLU A 290 -24.11 3.73 -24.96
C GLU A 290 -22.76 3.61 -24.23
N VAL A 291 -21.70 4.08 -24.89
CA VAL A 291 -20.53 4.59 -24.14
C VAL A 291 -20.99 5.91 -23.54
N ARG A 292 -21.43 5.85 -22.28
CA ARG A 292 -21.80 7.02 -21.48
C ARG A 292 -20.54 7.84 -21.20
N THR A 293 -20.26 8.83 -22.05
CA THR A 293 -19.31 9.89 -21.74
C THR A 293 -19.86 10.69 -20.54
N PRO A 294 -19.14 10.82 -19.43
CA PRO A 294 -19.59 11.63 -18.31
C PRO A 294 -19.62 13.10 -18.75
N VAL A 295 -20.79 13.72 -18.72
CA VAL A 295 -20.94 15.17 -18.83
C VAL A 295 -20.42 15.79 -17.53
N PRO A 296 -19.44 16.72 -17.55
CA PRO A 296 -18.98 17.39 -16.34
C PRO A 296 -20.10 18.29 -15.78
N ILE A 297 -20.42 18.10 -14.51
CA ILE A 297 -21.31 18.98 -13.74
C ILE A 297 -20.56 20.29 -13.46
N PRO A 298 -21.12 21.47 -13.80
CA PRO A 298 -20.48 22.75 -13.51
C PRO A 298 -20.36 22.97 -11.98
N GLY A 299 -19.13 23.18 -11.49
CA GLY A 299 -18.86 23.52 -10.08
C GLY A 299 -18.09 22.48 -9.27
N VAL A 300 -17.83 21.28 -9.81
CA VAL A 300 -16.99 20.27 -9.15
C VAL A 300 -15.53 20.54 -9.51
N GLY A 301 -14.69 20.84 -8.53
CA GLY A 301 -13.23 20.91 -8.72
C GLY A 301 -12.70 19.62 -9.34
N GLU A 302 -11.59 19.68 -10.09
CA GLU A 302 -11.05 18.49 -10.76
C GLU A 302 -10.83 17.35 -9.75
N PRO A 303 -11.17 16.10 -10.13
CA PRO A 303 -10.95 14.95 -9.27
C PRO A 303 -9.46 14.85 -8.93
N GLN A 304 -9.16 14.86 -7.63
CA GLN A 304 -7.80 14.72 -7.08
C GLN A 304 -7.72 13.47 -6.22
N GLY A 305 -6.51 12.93 -6.11
CA GLY A 305 -6.22 11.74 -5.32
C GLY A 305 -7.08 10.54 -5.68
N LEU A 306 -7.87 10.05 -4.72
CA LEU A 306 -8.69 8.85 -4.90
C LEU A 306 -9.73 9.00 -6.01
N ASP A 307 -10.33 10.18 -6.15
CA ASP A 307 -11.31 10.43 -7.21
C ASP A 307 -10.65 10.38 -8.59
N ARG A 308 -9.40 10.89 -8.71
CA ARG A 308 -8.64 10.77 -9.96
C ARG A 308 -8.33 9.31 -10.24
N LEU A 309 -7.86 8.57 -9.23
CA LEU A 309 -7.54 7.15 -9.38
C LEU A 309 -8.75 6.36 -9.85
N ALA A 310 -9.95 6.62 -9.34
CA ALA A 310 -11.17 5.91 -9.71
C ALA A 310 -11.52 6.01 -11.20
N ILE A 311 -11.27 7.16 -11.82
CA ILE A 311 -11.64 7.44 -13.22
C ILE A 311 -10.56 7.08 -14.25
N MET A 312 -9.36 6.68 -13.82
CA MET A 312 -8.26 6.35 -14.73
C MET A 312 -8.51 5.03 -15.47
N ASP A 313 -8.19 5.02 -16.76
CA ASP A 313 -8.27 3.81 -17.58
C ASP A 313 -7.14 2.81 -17.28
N LYS A 314 -7.22 1.61 -17.86
CA LYS A 314 -6.24 0.54 -17.63
C LYS A 314 -4.83 0.89 -18.14
N ALA A 315 -4.73 1.64 -19.24
CA ALA A 315 -3.44 2.04 -19.81
C ALA A 315 -2.77 3.11 -18.95
N GLU A 316 -3.51 4.15 -18.55
CA GLU A 316 -3.06 5.19 -17.62
C GLU A 316 -2.62 4.59 -16.28
N ARG A 317 -3.38 3.63 -15.73
CA ARG A 317 -2.98 2.93 -14.49
C ARG A 317 -1.69 2.13 -14.65
N THR A 318 -1.45 1.55 -15.82
CA THR A 318 -0.22 0.80 -16.12
C THR A 318 0.97 1.74 -16.20
N GLU A 319 0.83 2.87 -16.88
CA GLU A 319 1.87 3.90 -16.96
C GLU A 319 2.16 4.53 -15.59
N LEU A 320 1.11 4.89 -14.83
CA LEU A 320 1.23 5.38 -13.46
C LEU A 320 2.02 4.40 -12.58
N SER A 321 1.69 3.11 -12.68
CA SER A 321 2.39 2.06 -11.95
C SER A 321 3.87 1.98 -12.34
N ALA A 322 4.19 2.15 -13.63
CA ALA A 322 5.57 2.17 -14.10
C ALA A 322 6.36 3.39 -13.60
N LEU A 323 5.75 4.60 -13.62
CA LEU A 323 6.39 5.81 -13.09
C LEU A 323 6.60 5.71 -11.58
N TRP A 324 5.60 5.23 -10.84
CA TRP A 324 5.69 5.06 -9.39
C TRP A 324 6.75 4.04 -8.98
N LYS A 325 6.88 2.92 -9.71
CA LYS A 325 7.94 1.93 -9.48
C LYS A 325 9.34 2.51 -9.66
N LYS A 326 9.55 3.38 -10.67
CA LYS A 326 10.82 4.11 -10.82
C LYS A 326 11.18 4.94 -9.57
N ILE A 327 10.18 5.39 -8.80
CA ILE A 327 10.40 6.13 -7.54
C ILE A 327 10.63 5.16 -6.37
N PHE A 328 9.76 4.16 -6.19
CA PHE A 328 9.68 3.39 -4.95
C PHE A 328 10.42 2.05 -4.95
N ASP A 329 10.81 1.48 -6.10
CA ASP A 329 11.48 0.17 -6.16
C ASP A 329 12.68 0.05 -5.18
N PRO A 330 13.57 1.05 -5.03
CA PRO A 330 14.64 0.96 -4.02
C PRO A 330 14.11 0.77 -2.60
N ALA A 331 13.11 1.57 -2.19
CA ALA A 331 12.53 1.51 -0.85
C ALA A 331 11.82 0.17 -0.60
N LEU A 332 11.14 -0.36 -1.63
CA LEU A 332 10.53 -1.69 -1.59
C LEU A 332 11.59 -2.79 -1.42
N GLU A 333 12.70 -2.70 -2.14
CA GLU A 333 13.78 -3.70 -2.04
C GLU A 333 14.48 -3.65 -0.68
N TYR A 334 14.73 -2.46 -0.12
CA TYR A 334 15.25 -2.34 1.25
C TYR A 334 14.27 -2.93 2.28
N THR A 335 12.96 -2.69 2.12
CA THR A 335 11.93 -3.22 3.01
C THR A 335 11.88 -4.75 2.95
N LYS A 336 11.89 -5.31 1.73
CA LYS A 336 11.94 -6.76 1.50
C LYS A 336 13.20 -7.39 2.08
N THR A 337 14.36 -6.78 1.86
CA THR A 337 15.64 -7.25 2.42
C THR A 337 15.60 -7.26 3.95
N PHE A 338 15.07 -6.20 4.55
CA PHE A 338 14.89 -6.13 6.00
C PHE A 338 13.95 -7.24 6.50
N LEU A 339 12.79 -7.44 5.86
CA LEU A 339 11.87 -8.50 6.20
C LEU A 339 12.52 -9.89 6.10
N ASN A 340 13.22 -10.18 5.01
CA ASN A 340 13.94 -11.44 4.84
C ASN A 340 14.92 -11.67 6.01
N SER A 341 15.67 -10.64 6.41
CA SER A 341 16.57 -10.74 7.56
C SER A 341 15.84 -11.00 8.90
N VAL A 342 14.57 -10.59 9.04
CA VAL A 342 13.73 -10.87 10.22
C VAL A 342 13.21 -12.30 10.18
N ILE A 343 12.84 -12.79 9.01
CA ILE A 343 12.33 -14.14 8.80
C ILE A 343 13.44 -15.18 8.96
N GLU A 344 14.66 -14.89 8.50
CA GLU A 344 15.83 -15.77 8.60
C GLU A 344 16.23 -16.08 10.03
N SER A 345 15.99 -15.17 10.99
CA SER A 345 16.25 -15.43 12.41
C SER A 345 15.24 -16.37 13.08
N LEU A 346 14.25 -16.89 12.32
CA LEU A 346 13.15 -17.73 12.80
C LEU A 346 12.48 -17.19 14.08
N PRO A 347 11.76 -16.07 13.98
CA PRO A 347 11.12 -15.47 15.14
C PRO A 347 10.05 -16.40 15.74
N PRO A 348 9.72 -16.23 17.03
CA PRO A 348 8.67 -17.00 17.68
C PRO A 348 7.32 -16.92 16.97
N ALA A 349 6.49 -17.95 17.14
CA ALA A 349 5.24 -18.10 16.39
C ALA A 349 4.22 -16.96 16.64
N ALA A 350 4.13 -16.42 17.87
CA ALA A 350 3.20 -15.35 18.21
C ALA A 350 3.54 -14.00 17.52
N PRO A 351 4.78 -13.48 17.57
CA PRO A 351 5.22 -12.36 16.73
C PRO A 351 4.96 -12.59 15.25
N LEU A 352 5.27 -13.79 14.72
CA LEU A 352 5.02 -14.14 13.31
C LEU A 352 3.53 -14.05 12.95
N LEU A 353 2.64 -14.59 13.77
CA LEU A 353 1.20 -14.50 13.54
C LEU A 353 0.74 -13.04 13.55
N THR A 354 1.26 -12.22 14.47
CA THR A 354 0.95 -10.80 14.57
C THR A 354 1.41 -10.05 13.32
N MET A 355 2.63 -10.34 12.82
CA MET A 355 3.17 -9.79 11.58
C MET A 355 2.35 -10.22 10.35
N VAL A 356 1.92 -11.49 10.27
CA VAL A 356 1.02 -11.97 9.20
C VAL A 356 -0.32 -11.24 9.22
N ARG A 357 -0.94 -11.08 10.39
CA ARG A 357 -2.21 -10.35 10.52
C ARG A 357 -2.06 -8.86 10.20
N LEU A 358 -0.94 -8.26 10.59
CA LEU A 358 -0.60 -6.90 10.18
C LEU A 358 -0.52 -6.80 8.65
N THR A 359 0.11 -7.75 7.95
CA THR A 359 0.20 -7.70 6.48
C THR A 359 -1.16 -7.72 5.80
N GLU A 360 -2.13 -8.44 6.40
CA GLU A 360 -3.50 -8.47 5.90
C GLU A 360 -4.20 -7.13 6.11
N ALA A 361 -4.07 -6.54 7.30
CA ALA A 361 -4.62 -5.23 7.61
C ALA A 361 -4.04 -4.14 6.70
N VAL A 362 -2.72 -4.14 6.49
CA VAL A 362 -2.03 -3.21 5.59
C VAL A 362 -2.45 -3.43 4.14
N THR A 363 -2.57 -4.68 3.68
CA THR A 363 -3.04 -4.97 2.32
C THR A 363 -4.45 -4.40 2.08
N ALA A 364 -5.37 -4.61 3.03
CA ALA A 364 -6.73 -4.08 2.94
C ALA A 364 -6.76 -2.54 2.90
N GLU A 365 -5.87 -1.87 3.65
CA GLU A 365 -5.75 -0.41 3.61
C GLU A 365 -5.19 0.09 2.28
N VAL A 366 -4.19 -0.58 1.73
CA VAL A 366 -3.61 -0.25 0.42
C VAL A 366 -4.63 -0.42 -0.71
N GLN A 367 -5.51 -1.43 -0.61
CA GLN A 367 -6.63 -1.61 -1.53
C GLN A 367 -7.62 -0.44 -1.49
N LYS A 368 -7.99 0.03 -0.28
CA LYS A 368 -8.85 1.23 -0.14
C LYS A 368 -8.20 2.47 -0.76
N ARG A 369 -6.88 2.60 -0.64
CA ARG A 369 -6.10 3.70 -1.23
C ARG A 369 -5.79 3.51 -2.72
N GLN A 370 -6.28 2.42 -3.34
CA GLN A 370 -6.14 2.08 -4.76
C GLN A 370 -4.70 2.06 -5.30
N CYS A 371 -3.71 1.67 -4.49
CA CYS A 371 -2.32 1.59 -4.92
C CYS A 371 -1.94 0.15 -5.31
N SER A 372 -2.27 -0.25 -6.53
CA SER A 372 -2.08 -1.64 -7.03
C SER A 372 -0.64 -2.16 -6.98
N PRO A 373 0.41 -1.37 -7.30
CA PRO A 373 1.80 -1.85 -7.20
C PRO A 373 2.20 -2.22 -5.77
N LEU A 374 1.75 -1.43 -4.79
CA LEU A 374 2.03 -1.67 -3.38
C LEU A 374 1.19 -2.82 -2.81
N GLU A 375 -0.04 -2.99 -3.28
CA GLU A 375 -0.87 -4.16 -2.96
C GLU A 375 -0.15 -5.46 -3.35
N THR A 376 0.37 -5.51 -4.59
CA THR A 376 1.14 -6.65 -5.09
C THR A 376 2.37 -6.93 -4.23
N PHE A 377 3.05 -5.87 -3.78
CA PHE A 377 4.19 -5.98 -2.88
C PHE A 377 3.80 -6.60 -1.53
N PHE A 378 2.76 -6.09 -0.86
CA PHE A 378 2.33 -6.65 0.44
C PHE A 378 1.76 -8.06 0.33
N PHE A 379 1.08 -8.39 -0.77
CA PHE A 379 0.67 -9.77 -1.06
C PHE A 379 1.89 -10.71 -1.14
N THR A 380 2.97 -10.26 -1.79
CA THR A 380 4.23 -11.01 -1.84
C THR A 380 4.84 -11.18 -0.45
N MET A 381 4.88 -10.13 0.38
CA MET A 381 5.40 -10.20 1.75
C MET A 381 4.59 -11.21 2.60
N ARG A 382 3.26 -11.23 2.45
CA ARG A 382 2.37 -12.20 3.11
C ARG A 382 2.70 -13.64 2.68
N LEU A 383 2.90 -13.88 1.38
CA LEU A 383 3.29 -15.19 0.86
C LEU A 383 4.66 -15.67 1.36
N GLN A 384 5.57 -14.76 1.73
CA GLN A 384 6.86 -15.12 2.34
C GLN A 384 6.73 -15.42 3.84
N LEU A 385 5.89 -14.68 4.57
CA LEU A 385 5.69 -14.86 6.00
C LEU A 385 4.93 -16.15 6.34
N TRP A 386 3.92 -16.51 5.53
CA TRP A 386 3.03 -17.64 5.83
C TRP A 386 3.74 -19.00 5.92
N PRO A 387 4.60 -19.42 4.97
CA PRO A 387 5.33 -20.68 5.07
C PRO A 387 6.26 -20.75 6.28
N VAL A 388 6.86 -19.61 6.68
CA VAL A 388 7.74 -19.55 7.84
C VAL A 388 6.94 -19.70 9.13
N PHE A 389 5.79 -19.03 9.24
CA PHE A 389 4.86 -19.24 10.34
C PHE A 389 4.44 -20.70 10.45
N GLN A 390 4.10 -21.36 9.34
CA GLN A 390 3.78 -22.79 9.32
C GLN A 390 4.96 -23.63 9.84
N LYS A 391 6.17 -23.41 9.32
CA LYS A 391 7.37 -24.14 9.73
C LYS A 391 7.64 -24.01 11.24
N VAL A 392 7.60 -22.79 11.78
CA VAL A 392 7.82 -22.53 13.22
C VAL A 392 6.69 -23.14 14.05
N SER A 393 5.43 -23.01 13.63
CA SER A 393 4.28 -23.57 14.35
C SER A 393 4.29 -25.09 14.37
N PHE A 394 4.58 -25.75 13.25
CA PHE A 394 4.71 -27.21 13.19
C PHE A 394 5.94 -27.71 13.98
N GLY A 395 7.06 -26.98 13.93
CA GLY A 395 8.24 -27.28 14.75
C GLY A 395 7.94 -27.18 16.25
N ALA A 396 7.26 -26.10 16.66
CA ALA A 396 6.81 -25.91 18.03
C ALA A 396 5.80 -26.99 18.46
N LEU A 397 4.90 -27.41 17.57
CA LEU A 397 3.92 -28.46 17.85
C LEU A 397 4.59 -29.83 18.01
N ARG A 398 5.60 -30.14 17.19
CA ARG A 398 6.41 -31.37 17.33
C ARG A 398 7.27 -31.36 18.59
N PHE A 399 7.92 -30.24 18.90
CA PHE A 399 8.69 -30.07 20.12
C PHE A 399 7.78 -30.13 21.37
N ALA A 400 6.58 -29.53 21.30
CA ALA A 400 5.57 -29.68 22.33
C ALA A 400 5.08 -31.13 22.43
N GLN A 401 4.90 -31.88 21.33
CA GLN A 401 4.58 -33.31 21.38
C GLN A 401 5.72 -34.13 22.02
N GLU A 402 6.98 -33.81 21.75
CA GLU A 402 8.15 -34.45 22.36
C GLU A 402 8.30 -34.10 23.87
N ILE A 403 8.01 -32.87 24.28
CA ILE A 403 8.11 -32.42 25.68
C ILE A 403 6.88 -32.81 26.51
N VAL A 404 5.68 -32.59 25.99
CA VAL A 404 4.37 -32.80 26.66
C VAL A 404 3.99 -34.28 26.70
N GLY A 405 4.63 -35.13 25.89
CA GLY A 405 4.52 -36.60 25.97
C GLY A 405 4.95 -37.21 27.31
N THR A 406 5.53 -36.44 28.24
CA THR A 406 6.04 -36.97 29.52
C THR A 406 5.15 -36.70 30.73
N THR A 407 4.34 -35.63 30.74
CA THR A 407 3.55 -35.25 31.93
C THR A 407 2.10 -35.73 31.88
N HIS A 408 1.51 -35.80 30.69
CA HIS A 408 0.13 -36.29 30.54
C HIS A 408 0.05 -37.81 30.62
N LEU A 409 1.08 -38.56 30.22
CA LEU A 409 1.06 -40.03 30.28
C LEU A 409 0.95 -40.51 31.73
N PHE A 410 1.75 -39.97 32.64
CA PHE A 410 1.69 -40.32 34.06
C PHE A 410 0.37 -39.90 34.73
N ARG A 411 -0.16 -38.71 34.42
CA ARG A 411 -1.47 -38.28 34.94
C ARG A 411 -2.60 -39.15 34.38
N LEU A 412 -2.56 -39.46 33.09
CA LEU A 412 -3.54 -40.33 32.44
C LEU A 412 -3.47 -41.76 32.99
N GLN A 413 -2.27 -42.28 33.25
CA GLN A 413 -2.03 -43.55 33.93
C GLN A 413 -2.69 -43.58 35.31
N GLN A 414 -2.48 -42.53 36.12
CA GLN A 414 -3.10 -42.42 37.45
C GLN A 414 -4.63 -42.33 37.39
N GLU A 415 -5.19 -41.52 36.49
CA GLU A 415 -6.64 -41.34 36.37
C GLU A 415 -7.34 -42.57 35.80
N LEU A 416 -6.75 -43.25 34.80
CA LEU A 416 -7.27 -44.52 34.28
C LEU A 416 -7.28 -45.59 35.38
N ASN A 417 -6.21 -45.71 36.16
CA ASN A 417 -6.16 -46.70 37.23
C ASN A 417 -7.20 -46.38 38.32
N LYS A 418 -7.37 -45.11 38.70
CA LYS A 418 -8.43 -44.69 39.63
C LYS A 418 -9.82 -45.03 39.09
N LEU A 419 -10.08 -44.81 37.80
CA LEU A 419 -11.37 -45.10 37.18
C LEU A 419 -11.69 -46.59 37.19
N VAL A 420 -10.73 -47.45 36.82
CA VAL A 420 -10.90 -48.91 36.87
C VAL A 420 -11.20 -49.39 38.29
N LEU A 421 -10.50 -48.84 39.28
CA LEU A 421 -10.74 -49.17 40.69
C LEU A 421 -12.14 -48.75 41.15
N ARG A 422 -12.59 -47.53 40.84
CA ARG A 422 -13.96 -47.07 41.16
C ARG A 422 -15.04 -47.90 40.47
N HIS A 423 -14.87 -48.20 39.18
CA HIS A 423 -15.86 -48.95 38.41
C HIS A 423 -16.03 -50.39 38.90
N THR A 424 -14.99 -50.94 39.53
CA THR A 424 -15.01 -52.29 40.10
C THR A 424 -15.23 -52.31 41.61
N GLU A 425 -15.37 -51.15 42.25
CA GLU A 425 -15.58 -51.01 43.69
C GLU A 425 -16.97 -51.50 44.13
N GLN A 426 -17.98 -51.33 43.25
CA GLN A 426 -19.36 -51.76 43.49
C GLN A 426 -19.55 -53.29 43.40
N ILE A 427 -18.52 -54.04 43.00
CA ILE A 427 -18.56 -55.51 42.89
C ILE A 427 -18.10 -56.12 44.21
N THR A 428 -19.05 -56.65 44.98
CA THR A 428 -18.82 -57.23 46.31
C THR A 428 -18.05 -58.56 46.26
N ASP A 429 -18.26 -59.39 45.23
CA ASP A 429 -17.52 -60.65 45.06
C ASP A 429 -16.07 -60.38 44.63
N PRO A 430 -15.06 -60.75 45.45
CA PRO A 430 -13.66 -60.48 45.15
C PRO A 430 -13.18 -61.14 43.86
N VAL A 431 -13.75 -62.29 43.47
CA VAL A 431 -13.35 -63.00 42.25
C VAL A 431 -13.94 -62.31 41.02
N ALA A 432 -15.24 -62.01 41.02
CA ALA A 432 -15.87 -61.24 39.95
C ALA A 432 -15.22 -59.86 39.76
N LYS A 433 -14.85 -59.20 40.87
CA LYS A 433 -14.11 -57.92 40.86
C LYS A 433 -12.77 -58.06 40.15
N ALA A 434 -11.96 -59.06 40.53
CA ALA A 434 -10.65 -59.30 39.93
C ALA A 434 -10.75 -59.68 38.43
N THR A 435 -11.74 -60.50 38.05
CA THR A 435 -11.99 -60.85 36.64
C THR A 435 -12.33 -59.62 35.79
N LYS A 436 -13.17 -58.72 36.32
CA LYS A 436 -13.52 -57.48 35.60
C LYS A 436 -12.33 -56.54 35.48
N GLN A 437 -11.53 -56.39 36.54
CA GLN A 437 -10.28 -55.61 36.49
C GLN A 437 -9.29 -56.16 35.45
N SER A 438 -9.05 -57.48 35.46
CA SER A 438 -8.16 -58.15 34.49
C SER A 438 -8.58 -57.89 33.05
N SER A 439 -9.89 -58.00 32.75
CA SER A 439 -10.41 -57.75 31.40
C SER A 439 -10.17 -56.31 30.92
N ILE A 440 -10.27 -55.32 31.81
CA ILE A 440 -10.07 -53.92 31.45
C ILE A 440 -8.58 -53.63 31.25
N TYR A 441 -7.70 -54.15 32.11
CA TYR A 441 -6.25 -54.01 31.95
C TYR A 441 -5.72 -54.69 30.69
N GLU A 442 -6.28 -55.85 30.30
CA GLU A 442 -5.91 -56.55 29.06
C GLU A 442 -6.30 -55.76 27.80
N VAL A 443 -7.48 -55.11 27.79
CA VAL A 443 -7.88 -54.21 26.70
C VAL A 443 -6.97 -52.98 26.60
N LEU A 444 -6.58 -52.41 27.74
CA LEU A 444 -5.63 -51.30 27.78
C LEU A 444 -4.25 -51.70 27.24
N LEU A 445 -3.73 -52.87 27.63
CA LEU A 445 -2.47 -53.41 27.13
C LEU A 445 -2.51 -53.65 25.61
N GLN A 446 -3.59 -54.23 25.08
CA GLN A 446 -3.73 -54.44 23.64
C GLN A 446 -3.80 -53.13 22.86
N GLY A 447 -4.44 -52.09 23.42
CA GLY A 447 -4.48 -50.75 22.83
C GLY A 447 -3.11 -50.08 22.81
N LEU A 448 -2.34 -50.19 23.90
CA LEU A 448 -0.99 -49.66 24.00
C LEU A 448 -0.04 -50.34 23.02
N ILE A 449 -0.12 -51.66 22.85
CA ILE A 449 0.74 -52.43 21.93
C ILE A 449 0.43 -52.12 20.46
N LYS A 450 -0.85 -51.94 20.08
CA LYS A 450 -1.25 -51.66 18.69
C LYS A 450 -0.99 -50.21 18.25
N GLY A 451 -0.94 -49.26 19.19
CA GLY A 451 -0.81 -47.83 18.89
C GLY A 451 0.62 -47.30 18.74
N THR A 452 1.64 -48.08 19.09
CA THR A 452 3.04 -47.60 19.16
C THR A 452 3.97 -48.36 18.21
N HIS A 453 4.41 -47.71 17.12
CA HIS A 453 5.57 -48.15 16.32
C HIS A 453 6.93 -47.87 17.03
N LEU A 454 6.93 -47.64 18.36
CA LEU A 454 8.05 -47.20 19.18
C LEU A 454 8.24 -48.09 20.43
N THR A 455 8.15 -49.41 20.27
CA THR A 455 8.43 -50.40 21.34
C THR A 455 9.87 -50.36 21.86
N ALA A 456 10.75 -49.53 21.28
CA ALA A 456 12.11 -49.32 21.73
C ALA A 456 12.28 -48.15 22.74
N HIS A 457 11.24 -47.38 23.03
CA HIS A 457 11.35 -46.25 23.96
C HIS A 457 11.27 -46.70 25.43
N PRO A 458 12.27 -46.39 26.30
CA PRO A 458 12.33 -46.87 27.68
C PRO A 458 11.06 -46.61 28.50
N LYS A 459 10.44 -45.44 28.34
CA LYS A 459 9.22 -45.07 29.09
C LYS A 459 7.93 -45.72 28.57
N ALA A 460 7.88 -46.07 27.28
CA ALA A 460 6.77 -46.87 26.75
C ALA A 460 6.87 -48.30 27.30
N GLN A 461 8.09 -48.79 27.48
CA GLN A 461 8.36 -50.05 28.17
C GLN A 461 7.97 -49.98 29.65
N ASP A 462 8.27 -48.87 30.35
CA ASP A 462 7.86 -48.68 31.75
C ASP A 462 6.33 -48.68 31.92
N GLU A 463 5.60 -48.02 31.00
CA GLU A 463 4.12 -47.98 31.02
C GLU A 463 3.52 -49.36 30.71
N LEU A 464 4.09 -50.06 29.72
CA LEU A 464 3.69 -51.43 29.39
C LEU A 464 3.93 -52.37 30.58
N ASN A 465 5.09 -52.24 31.26
CA ASN A 465 5.43 -53.02 32.44
C ASN A 465 4.45 -52.74 33.59
N PHE A 466 4.07 -51.47 33.82
CA PHE A 466 3.12 -51.10 34.88
C PHE A 466 1.73 -51.74 34.69
N TRP A 467 1.16 -51.65 33.49
CA TRP A 467 -0.16 -52.24 33.23
C TRP A 467 -0.12 -53.76 33.23
N THR A 468 0.99 -54.35 32.76
CA THR A 468 1.24 -55.80 32.83
C THR A 468 1.25 -56.27 34.29
N GLU A 469 1.90 -55.52 35.18
CA GLU A 469 1.92 -55.86 36.61
C GLU A 469 0.51 -55.80 37.25
N LYS A 470 -0.31 -54.82 36.87
CA LYS A 470 -1.70 -54.69 37.36
C LYS A 470 -2.59 -55.84 36.89
N GLU A 471 -2.44 -56.22 35.63
CA GLU A 471 -3.12 -57.36 35.01
C GLU A 471 -2.75 -58.67 35.71
N GLU A 472 -1.44 -58.92 35.89
CA GLU A 472 -0.96 -60.12 36.57
C GLU A 472 -1.45 -60.21 38.02
N ARG A 473 -1.46 -59.10 38.76
CA ARG A 473 -1.99 -59.06 40.14
C ARG A 473 -3.47 -59.44 40.17
N ALA A 474 -4.27 -58.97 39.21
CA ALA A 474 -5.68 -59.35 39.10
C ALA A 474 -5.83 -60.85 38.80
N ARG A 475 -5.06 -61.41 37.84
CA ARG A 475 -5.07 -62.86 37.55
C ARG A 475 -4.67 -63.71 38.74
N ARG A 476 -3.65 -63.30 39.52
CA ARG A 476 -3.20 -64.04 40.72
C ARG A 476 -4.33 -64.19 41.75
N ILE A 477 -5.18 -63.18 41.92
CA ILE A 477 -6.33 -63.24 42.83
C ILE A 477 -7.37 -64.26 42.33
N ILE A 478 -7.64 -64.28 41.03
CA ILE A 478 -8.56 -65.25 40.40
C ILE A 478 -8.05 -66.68 40.61
N ILE A 479 -6.77 -66.93 40.34
CA ILE A 479 -6.14 -68.26 40.47
C ILE A 479 -6.10 -68.72 41.94
N ALA A 480 -5.78 -67.83 42.87
CA ALA A 480 -5.75 -68.13 44.30
C ALA A 480 -7.14 -68.51 44.84
N ALA A 481 -8.20 -67.86 44.36
CA ALA A 481 -9.57 -68.21 44.71
C ALA A 481 -10.02 -69.55 44.09
N GLY A 482 -9.56 -69.86 42.87
CA GLY A 482 -9.77 -71.16 42.23
C GLY A 482 -9.13 -72.32 43.00
N LYS A 483 -7.89 -72.16 43.48
CA LYS A 483 -7.22 -73.16 44.33
C LYS A 483 -7.90 -73.37 45.68
N ARG A 484 -8.43 -72.31 46.31
CA ARG A 484 -9.20 -72.43 47.56
C ARG A 484 -10.52 -73.18 47.39
N ARG A 485 -11.19 -73.05 46.23
CA ARG A 485 -12.40 -73.84 45.91
C ARG A 485 -12.09 -75.33 45.65
N GLN A 486 -10.91 -75.66 45.12
CA GLN A 486 -10.47 -77.06 44.91
C GLN A 486 -9.99 -77.76 46.20
N HIS A 487 -9.67 -77.04 47.27
CA HIS A 487 -9.35 -77.61 48.58
C HIS A 487 -10.53 -77.63 49.56
N ALA A 488 -11.65 -76.99 49.20
CA ALA A 488 -12.88 -76.95 49.99
C ALA A 488 -14.01 -77.84 49.41
N SER A 489 -13.74 -78.53 48.31
CA SER A 489 -14.55 -79.59 47.71
C SER A 489 -13.77 -80.89 47.77
#